data_AF-A0A9E2SAE6-F1
#
_entry.id   AF-A0A9E2SAE6-F1
#
_cell.length_a   1.000
_cell.length_b   1.000
_cell.length_c   1.000
_cell.angle_alpha   90.00
_cell.angle_beta   90.00
_cell.angle_gamma   90.00
#
_symmetry.space_group_name_H-M   'P 1'
#
loop_
_entity.id
_entity.type
_entity.pdbx_description
1 polymer ?
#
loop_
_entity_poly.entity_id
_entity_poly.type
_entity_poly.pdbx_seq_one_letter_code
_entity_poly.pdbx_strand_id
1 'polypeptide(L)'
;MYIIEKKPRVRKLATTPKPKRQPKEPSNIRRLKISSFIFVNKTNSTFPYLRLCGKWLQQAGFLPEHYVNITVSENKLIIEREN
;
A
#
# COMPACT_ATOMS: atom_id res chain seq x y z
N MET A 1 26.98 -19.19 54.96
CA MET A 1 27.21 -18.16 53.92
C MET A 1 26.88 -18.79 52.57
N TYR A 2 25.94 -18.25 51.81
CA TYR A 2 25.61 -18.77 50.47
C TYR A 2 26.25 -17.88 49.40
N ILE A 3 26.98 -18.48 48.45
CA ILE A 3 27.57 -17.78 47.30
C ILE A 3 26.56 -17.85 46.15
N ILE A 4 26.15 -16.68 45.63
CA ILE A 4 25.27 -16.58 44.45
C ILE A 4 26.15 -16.48 43.20
N GLU A 5 26.12 -17.52 42.36
CA GLU A 5 26.76 -17.47 41.03
C GLU A 5 25.92 -16.62 40.07
N LYS A 6 26.53 -15.55 39.53
CA LYS A 6 25.91 -14.73 38.47
C LYS A 6 26.16 -15.40 37.11
N LYS A 7 25.09 -15.82 36.42
CA LYS A 7 25.18 -16.33 35.05
C LYS A 7 25.76 -15.27 34.09
N PRO A 8 26.68 -15.64 33.17
CA PRO A 8 27.24 -14.70 32.21
C PRO A 8 26.19 -14.23 31.20
N ARG A 9 26.19 -12.92 30.93
CA ARG A 9 25.28 -12.27 29.97
C ARG A 9 25.74 -12.59 28.54
N VAL A 10 24.97 -13.41 27.82
CA VAL A 10 25.21 -13.71 26.40
C VAL A 10 25.12 -12.41 25.58
N ARG A 11 26.21 -12.06 24.88
CA ARG A 11 26.23 -10.93 23.96
C ARG A 11 25.36 -11.28 22.74
N LYS A 12 24.35 -10.46 22.44
CA LYS A 12 23.58 -10.58 21.20
C LYS A 12 24.54 -10.37 20.02
N LEU A 13 24.61 -11.35 19.12
CA LEU A 13 25.34 -11.22 17.86
C LEU A 13 24.74 -10.06 17.06
N ALA A 14 25.61 -9.25 16.45
CA ALA A 14 25.21 -8.10 15.65
C ALA A 14 24.26 -8.53 14.53
N THR A 15 23.03 -8.00 14.54
CA THR A 15 22.11 -8.12 13.42
C THR A 15 22.73 -7.43 12.20
N THR A 16 22.87 -8.16 11.09
CA THR A 16 23.31 -7.59 9.82
C THR A 16 22.42 -6.40 9.44
N PRO A 17 23.00 -5.28 8.94
CA PRO A 17 22.21 -4.15 8.51
C PRO A 17 21.30 -4.59 7.36
N LYS A 18 19.98 -4.35 7.49
CA LYS A 18 19.03 -4.54 6.40
C LYS A 18 19.57 -3.85 5.15
N PRO A 19 19.59 -4.51 3.98
CA PRO A 19 20.10 -3.92 2.75
C PRO A 19 19.37 -2.59 2.51
N LYS A 20 20.15 -1.51 2.38
CA LYS A 20 19.61 -0.18 2.01
C LYS A 20 18.93 -0.35 0.65
N ARG A 21 17.60 -0.17 0.62
CA ARG A 21 16.83 -0.21 -0.63
C ARG A 21 17.44 0.81 -1.58
N GLN A 22 17.95 0.34 -2.72
CA GLN A 22 18.37 1.24 -3.79
C GLN A 22 17.17 2.09 -4.21
N PRO A 23 17.38 3.36 -4.60
CA PRO A 23 16.33 4.17 -5.19
C PRO A 23 15.89 3.46 -6.47
N LYS A 24 14.72 2.81 -6.44
CA LYS A 24 14.07 2.38 -7.67
C LYS A 24 13.65 3.65 -8.39
N GLU A 25 14.10 3.82 -9.63
CA GLU A 25 13.56 4.81 -10.56
C GLU A 25 12.02 4.84 -10.44
N PRO A 26 11.39 6.04 -10.43
CA PRO A 26 9.95 6.15 -10.28
C PRO A 26 9.28 5.48 -11.48
N SER A 27 8.84 4.24 -11.31
CA SER A 27 8.02 3.58 -12.32
C SER A 27 6.66 4.29 -12.38
N ASN A 28 6.30 4.78 -13.56
CA ASN A 28 4.95 5.31 -13.81
C ASN A 28 3.86 4.24 -13.62
N ILE A 29 4.24 2.97 -13.60
CA ILE A 29 3.36 1.84 -13.28
C ILE A 29 3.33 1.62 -11.77
N ARG A 30 2.13 1.71 -11.18
CA ARG A 30 1.90 1.41 -9.77
C ARG A 30 1.01 0.18 -9.66
N ARG A 31 1.46 -0.82 -8.90
CA ARG A 31 0.67 -2.00 -8.60
C ARG A 31 -0.08 -1.77 -7.30
N LEU A 32 -1.40 -1.78 -7.36
CA LEU A 32 -2.26 -1.72 -6.19
C LEU A 32 -2.95 -3.08 -6.01
N LYS A 33 -2.98 -3.59 -4.78
CA LYS A 33 -3.79 -4.75 -4.44
C LYS A 33 -5.23 -4.28 -4.20
N ILE A 34 -6.21 -4.95 -4.83
CA ILE A 34 -7.63 -4.74 -4.51
C ILE A 34 -7.81 -4.99 -3.00
N SER A 35 -8.55 -4.10 -2.33
CA SER A 35 -8.76 -4.21 -0.90
C SER A 35 -9.39 -5.56 -0.57
N SER A 36 -8.96 -6.19 0.53
CA SER A 36 -9.68 -7.34 1.10
C SER A 36 -11.04 -6.95 1.67
N PHE A 37 -11.29 -5.64 1.82
CA PHE A 37 -12.60 -5.12 2.20
C PHE A 37 -13.56 -5.25 1.00
N ILE A 38 -14.60 -6.05 1.19
CA ILE A 38 -15.68 -6.22 0.24
C ILE A 38 -16.77 -5.23 0.61
N PHE A 39 -17.18 -4.38 -0.34
CA PHE A 39 -18.30 -3.48 -0.11
C PHE A 39 -19.61 -4.28 -0.15
N VAL A 40 -20.37 -4.24 0.94
CA VAL A 40 -21.72 -4.81 1.02
C VAL A 40 -22.71 -3.67 0.80
N ASN A 41 -23.51 -3.74 -0.26
CA ASN A 41 -24.53 -2.74 -0.53
C ASN A 41 -25.79 -2.99 0.33
N LYS A 42 -26.79 -2.10 0.21
CA LYS A 42 -28.07 -2.23 0.94
C LYS A 42 -28.89 -3.48 0.55
N THR A 43 -28.58 -4.12 -0.58
CA THR A 43 -29.24 -5.33 -1.07
C THR A 43 -28.43 -6.60 -0.80
N ASN A 44 -27.45 -6.55 0.12
CA ASN A 44 -26.54 -7.65 0.48
C ASN A 44 -25.65 -8.19 -0.67
N SER A 45 -25.50 -7.43 -1.75
CA SER A 45 -24.57 -7.75 -2.83
C SER A 45 -23.15 -7.30 -2.46
N THR A 46 -22.17 -8.13 -2.81
CA THR A 46 -20.76 -7.94 -2.46
C THR A 46 -19.95 -7.55 -3.70
N PHE A 47 -19.14 -6.50 -3.59
CA PHE A 47 -18.32 -6.01 -4.70
C PHE A 47 -16.87 -5.71 -4.26
N PRO A 48 -15.88 -5.86 -5.17
CA PRO A 48 -14.51 -5.49 -4.90
C PRO A 48 -14.39 -3.97 -4.71
N TYR A 49 -13.46 -3.56 -3.83
CA TYR A 49 -13.17 -2.15 -3.57
C TYR A 49 -11.72 -1.80 -3.92
N LEU A 50 -11.53 -0.72 -4.68
CA LEU A 50 -10.22 -0.20 -5.08
C LEU A 50 -9.94 1.13 -4.38
N ARG A 51 -8.93 1.18 -3.51
CA ARG A 51 -8.53 2.40 -2.79
C ARG A 51 -7.30 3.04 -3.44
N LEU A 52 -7.48 4.14 -4.17
CA LEU A 52 -6.38 4.94 -4.71
C LEU A 52 -5.93 5.98 -3.68
N CYS A 53 -4.63 6.03 -3.38
CA CYS A 53 -4.08 7.01 -2.45
C CYS A 53 -2.60 7.27 -2.75
N GLY A 54 -2.17 8.52 -2.61
CA GLY A 54 -0.77 8.92 -2.64
C GLY A 54 -0.53 10.23 -3.38
N LYS A 55 0.64 10.83 -3.14
CA LYS A 55 1.07 12.09 -3.78
C LYS A 55 1.03 12.03 -5.31
N TRP A 56 1.27 10.84 -5.87
CA TRP A 56 1.22 10.61 -7.32
C TRP A 56 -0.16 10.84 -7.93
N LEU A 57 -1.23 10.59 -7.17
CA LEU A 57 -2.61 10.78 -7.62
C LEU A 57 -2.90 12.29 -7.72
N GLN A 58 -2.48 13.05 -6.71
CA GLN A 58 -2.53 14.50 -6.70
C GLN A 58 -1.66 15.11 -7.82
N GLN A 59 -0.43 14.61 -8.02
CA GLN A 59 0.47 15.05 -9.11
C GLN A 59 -0.10 14.77 -10.50
N ALA A 60 -0.92 13.73 -10.64
CA ALA A 60 -1.65 13.43 -11.88
C ALA A 60 -2.91 14.29 -12.07
N GLY A 61 -3.19 15.25 -11.17
CA GLY A 61 -4.30 16.20 -11.30
C GLY A 61 -5.64 15.73 -10.75
N PHE A 62 -5.69 14.58 -10.08
CA PHE A 62 -6.88 14.10 -9.37
C PHE A 62 -6.97 14.81 -8.01
N LEU A 63 -7.92 15.74 -7.92
CA LEU A 63 -8.16 16.57 -6.72
C LEU A 63 -9.52 16.24 -6.10
N PRO A 64 -9.73 16.51 -4.80
CA PRO A 64 -11.04 16.43 -4.18
C PRO A 64 -12.08 17.26 -4.93
N GLU A 65 -13.33 16.82 -4.94
CA GLU A 65 -14.47 17.49 -5.59
C GLU A 65 -14.37 17.62 -7.13
N HIS A 66 -13.37 17.02 -7.77
CA HIS A 66 -13.27 16.98 -9.23
C HIS A 66 -13.91 15.71 -9.78
N TYR A 67 -14.63 15.86 -10.89
CA TYR A 67 -15.18 14.73 -11.62
C TYR A 67 -14.09 13.98 -12.40
N VAL A 68 -14.35 12.68 -12.60
CA VAL A 68 -13.47 11.77 -13.33
C VAL A 68 -14.31 10.94 -14.29
N ASN A 69 -13.73 10.66 -15.45
CA ASN A 69 -14.26 9.72 -16.41
C ASN A 69 -13.73 8.32 -16.09
N ILE A 70 -14.63 7.35 -16.01
CA ILE A 70 -14.30 5.94 -15.78
C ILE A 70 -14.75 5.13 -17.00
N THR A 71 -13.79 4.56 -17.71
CA THR A 71 -14.05 3.62 -18.81
C THR A 71 -13.76 2.21 -18.34
N VAL A 72 -14.74 1.32 -18.52
CA VAL A 72 -14.66 -0.09 -18.11
C VAL A 72 -14.68 -0.98 -19.35
N SER A 73 -13.73 -1.91 -19.43
CA SER A 73 -13.78 -3.03 -20.37
C SER A 73 -13.29 -4.31 -19.68
N GLU A 74 -13.36 -5.45 -20.36
CA GLU A 74 -12.85 -6.70 -19.82
C GLU A 74 -11.39 -6.55 -19.37
N ASN A 75 -11.12 -6.88 -18.10
CA ASN A 75 -9.81 -6.79 -17.45
C ASN A 75 -9.12 -5.41 -17.48
N LYS A 76 -9.86 -4.33 -17.76
CA LYS A 76 -9.27 -2.99 -17.88
C LYS A 76 -10.20 -1.92 -17.30
N LEU A 77 -9.61 -1.07 -16.48
CA LEU A 77 -10.23 0.14 -15.93
C LEU A 77 -9.34 1.32 -16.28
N ILE A 78 -9.88 2.31 -16.97
CA ILE A 78 -9.20 3.58 -17.24
C ILE A 78 -9.90 4.66 -16.41
N ILE A 79 -9.12 5.44 -15.68
CA ILE A 79 -9.61 6.58 -14.89
C ILE A 79 -8.89 7.81 -15.42
N GLU A 80 -9.67 8.76 -15.93
CA GLU A 80 -9.19 10.01 -16.50
C GLU A 80 -9.85 11.16 -15.76
N ARG A 81 -9.14 12.26 -15.58
CA ARG A 81 -9.75 13.49 -15.07
C ARG A 81 -10.73 14.02 -16.12
N GLU A 82 -11.92 14.45 -15.71
CA GLU A 82 -12.77 15.22 -16.60
C GLU A 82 -12.12 16.60 -16.82
N ASN A 83 -12.05 17.05 -18.08
CA ASN A 83 -11.37 18.31 -18.43
C ASN A 83 -12.16 19.51 -17.93
#